data_AF-A0A7K1THF1-F1
#
_entry.id   AF-A0A7K1THF1-F1
#
_cell.length_a   1.000
_cell.length_b   1.000
_cell.length_c   1.000
_cell.angle_alpha   90.00
_cell.angle_beta   90.00
_cell.angle_gamma   90.00
#
_symmetry.space_group_name_H-M   'P 1'
#
loop_
_entity.id
_entity.type
_entity.pdbx_description
1 polymer ?
#
loop_
_entity_poly.entity_id
_entity_poly.type
_entity_poly.pdbx_seq_one_letter_code
_entity_poly.pdbx_strand_id
1 'polypeptide(L)'
;MSVHTLTIDDFMQLTKKQLEFALRLFRQELDRSIRRLIEDEASWASEQVLDELNHLLTLRKVFLVRLQELHEESRQLGLPVPLPYRQSEFNAVA
;
A
#
# COMPACT_ATOMS: atom_id res chain seq x y z
N MET A 1 -9.81 -1.84 -12.42
CA MET A 1 -8.65 -0.95 -12.52
C MET A 1 -7.43 -1.72 -12.06
N SER A 2 -6.36 -1.73 -12.84
CA SER A 2 -5.10 -2.38 -12.45
C SER A 2 -4.33 -1.45 -11.52
N VAL A 3 -3.80 -2.01 -10.44
CA VAL A 3 -3.03 -1.28 -9.42
C VAL A 3 -1.80 -0.59 -10.02
N HIS A 4 -1.26 -1.15 -11.11
CA HIS A 4 -0.10 -0.64 -11.85
C HIS A 4 -0.39 0.60 -12.73
N THR A 5 -1.65 1.04 -12.81
CA THR A 5 -2.07 2.14 -13.71
C THR A 5 -2.52 3.40 -12.99
N LEU A 6 -2.57 3.40 -11.67
CA LEU A 6 -2.97 4.58 -10.90
C LEU A 6 -1.78 5.53 -10.74
N THR A 7 -1.98 6.80 -11.11
CA THR A 7 -0.95 7.85 -10.95
C THR A 7 -1.00 8.47 -9.56
N ILE A 8 0.06 9.17 -9.18
CA ILE A 8 0.14 9.90 -7.90
C ILE A 8 -1.01 10.91 -7.74
N ASP A 9 -1.38 11.59 -8.83
CA ASP A 9 -2.45 12.58 -8.82
C ASP A 9 -3.84 11.93 -8.66
N ASP A 10 -4.07 10.76 -9.28
CA ASP A 10 -5.29 9.98 -9.07
C ASP A 10 -5.40 9.51 -7.62
N PHE A 11 -4.26 9.21 -6.97
CA PHE A 11 -4.22 8.78 -5.57
C PHE A 11 -4.60 9.88 -4.58
N MET A 12 -4.18 11.13 -4.82
CA MET A 12 -4.46 12.24 -3.91
C MET A 12 -5.96 12.58 -3.81
N GLN A 13 -6.74 12.17 -4.82
CA GLN A 13 -8.18 12.37 -4.90
C GLN A 13 -8.99 11.24 -4.28
N LEU A 14 -8.34 10.14 -3.87
CA LEU A 14 -9.04 9.00 -3.29
C LEU A 14 -9.55 9.31 -1.88
N THR A 15 -10.78 8.91 -1.61
CA THR A 15 -11.35 8.94 -0.27
C THR A 15 -10.62 7.95 0.64
N LYS A 16 -10.70 8.16 1.97
CA LYS A 16 -10.12 7.24 2.97
C LYS A 16 -10.49 5.77 2.70
N LYS A 17 -11.77 5.46 2.43
CA LYS A 17 -12.23 4.08 2.15
C LYS A 17 -11.58 3.49 0.89
N GLN A 18 -11.36 4.31 -0.14
CA GLN A 18 -10.70 3.87 -1.37
C GLN A 18 -9.21 3.62 -1.14
N LEU A 19 -8.54 4.47 -0.35
CA LEU A 19 -7.14 4.28 0.06
C LEU A 19 -6.96 2.98 0.87
N GLU A 20 -7.85 2.70 1.82
CA GLU A 20 -7.84 1.46 2.62
C GLU A 20 -8.06 0.21 1.75
N PHE A 21 -9.00 0.28 0.81
CA PHE A 21 -9.25 -0.82 -0.13
C PHE A 21 -8.03 -1.08 -1.05
N ALA A 22 -7.43 -0.03 -1.59
CA ALA A 22 -6.23 -0.13 -2.41
C ALA A 22 -5.06 -0.74 -1.64
N LEU A 23 -4.82 -0.32 -0.39
CA LEU A 23 -3.78 -0.92 0.47
C LEU A 23 -3.94 -2.43 0.67
N ARG A 24 -5.19 -2.92 0.77
CA ARG A 24 -5.45 -4.37 0.85
C ARG A 24 -5.09 -5.08 -0.45
N LEU A 25 -5.40 -4.50 -1.61
CA LEU A 25 -5.01 -5.06 -2.91
C LEU A 25 -3.50 -5.07 -3.10
N PHE A 26 -2.81 -3.98 -2.76
CA PHE A 26 -1.34 -3.92 -2.79
C PHE A 26 -0.70 -5.01 -1.95
N ARG A 27 -1.23 -5.26 -0.74
CA ARG A 27 -0.72 -6.32 0.13
C ARG A 27 -0.84 -7.69 -0.52
N GLN A 28 -1.98 -8.00 -1.15
CA GLN A 28 -2.18 -9.28 -1.82
C GLN A 28 -1.20 -9.48 -2.99
N GLU A 29 -0.96 -8.44 -3.79
CA GLU A 29 0.00 -8.52 -4.90
C GLU A 29 1.45 -8.57 -4.42
N LEU A 30 1.78 -7.87 -3.32
CA LEU A 30 3.09 -7.95 -2.68
C LEU A 30 3.33 -9.37 -2.13
N ASP A 31 2.36 -9.94 -1.42
CA ASP A 31 2.45 -11.31 -0.88
C ASP A 31 2.61 -12.35 -2.00
N ARG A 32 1.94 -12.16 -3.14
CA ARG A 32 2.10 -13.02 -4.32
C ARG A 32 3.50 -12.87 -4.93
N SER A 33 4.00 -11.65 -5.06
CA SER A 33 5.32 -11.37 -5.63
C SER A 33 6.45 -11.90 -4.74
N ILE A 34 6.31 -11.78 -3.41
CA ILE A 34 7.25 -12.36 -2.45
C ILE A 34 7.22 -13.89 -2.50
N ARG A 35 6.04 -14.52 -2.56
CA ARG A 35 5.95 -15.99 -2.72
C ARG A 35 6.64 -16.46 -3.99
N ARG A 36 6.42 -15.76 -5.10
CA ARG A 36 7.08 -16.06 -6.37
C ARG A 36 8.61 -15.98 -6.26
N LEU A 37 9.14 -14.98 -5.55
CA LEU A 37 10.57 -14.88 -5.27
C LEU A 37 11.06 -16.05 -4.39
N ILE A 38 10.30 -16.46 -3.38
CA ILE A 38 10.69 -17.59 -2.51
C ILE A 38 10.67 -18.92 -3.26
N GLU A 39 9.69 -19.13 -4.14
CA GLU A 39 9.45 -20.39 -4.84
C GLU A 39 10.33 -20.56 -6.09
N ASP A 40 10.82 -19.47 -6.68
CA ASP A 40 11.62 -19.49 -7.91
C ASP A 40 12.94 -18.71 -7.76
N GLU A 41 14.04 -19.45 -7.67
CA GLU A 41 15.39 -18.90 -7.51
C GLU A 41 15.82 -18.04 -8.73
N ALA A 42 15.30 -18.34 -9.94
CA ALA A 42 15.57 -17.55 -11.14
C ALA A 42 14.88 -16.17 -11.09
N SER A 43 13.79 -16.03 -10.32
CA SER A 43 13.09 -14.75 -10.15
C SER A 43 13.92 -13.73 -9.37
N TRP A 44 14.92 -14.13 -8.57
CA TRP A 44 15.85 -13.21 -7.88
C TRP A 44 16.80 -12.48 -8.81
N ALA A 45 17.12 -13.07 -9.96
CA ALA A 45 17.97 -12.45 -10.97
C ALA A 45 17.19 -11.59 -11.98
N SER A 46 15.85 -11.58 -11.89
CA SER A 46 15.00 -10.83 -12.80
C SER A 46 14.81 -9.39 -12.33
N GLU A 47 15.47 -8.45 -13.01
CA GLU A 47 15.32 -7.00 -12.74
C GLU A 47 13.85 -6.56 -12.81
N GLN A 48 13.07 -7.09 -13.75
CA GLN A 48 11.66 -6.77 -13.88
C GLN A 48 10.86 -7.13 -12.62
N VAL A 49 11.12 -8.30 -12.03
CA VAL A 49 10.42 -8.75 -10.81
C VAL A 49 10.82 -7.88 -9.62
N LEU A 50 12.10 -7.51 -9.53
CA LEU A 50 12.60 -6.62 -8.49
C LEU A 50 12.02 -5.20 -8.62
N ASP A 51 11.89 -4.69 -9.84
CA ASP A 51 11.28 -3.39 -10.13
C ASP A 51 9.78 -3.38 -9.80
N GLU A 52 9.06 -4.45 -10.14
CA GLU A 52 7.65 -4.63 -9.76
C GLU A 52 7.49 -4.64 -8.23
N LEU A 53 8.36 -5.36 -7.52
CA LEU A 53 8.37 -5.41 -6.06
C LEU A 53 8.66 -4.03 -5.45
N ASN A 54 9.66 -3.32 -5.97
CA ASN A 54 10.04 -1.98 -5.53
C ASN A 54 8.90 -0.96 -5.77
N HIS A 55 8.22 -1.09 -6.90
CA HIS A 55 7.06 -0.27 -7.22
C HIS A 55 5.90 -0.51 -6.23
N LEU A 56 5.57 -1.77 -5.94
CA LEU A 56 4.54 -2.13 -4.96
C LEU A 56 4.88 -1.61 -3.55
N LEU A 57 6.14 -1.71 -3.13
CA LEU A 57 6.62 -1.18 -1.84
C LEU A 57 6.52 0.36 -1.78
N THR A 58 6.90 1.03 -2.87
CA THR A 58 6.82 2.48 -2.99
C THR A 58 5.38 2.96 -2.88
N LEU A 59 4.47 2.34 -3.64
CA LEU A 59 3.05 2.67 -3.59
C LEU A 59 2.48 2.43 -2.19
N ARG A 60 2.76 1.28 -1.56
CA ARG A 60 2.35 1.04 -0.17
C ARG A 60 2.79 2.17 0.78
N LYS A 61 4.02 2.67 0.65
CA LYS A 61 4.54 3.76 1.49
C LYS A 61 3.78 5.07 1.24
N VAL A 62 3.56 5.44 -0.03
CA VAL A 62 2.80 6.65 -0.40
C VAL A 62 1.40 6.62 0.21
N PHE A 63 0.71 5.47 0.12
CA PHE A 63 -0.64 5.30 0.68
C PHE A 63 -0.68 5.45 2.20
N LEU A 64 0.30 4.88 2.92
CA LEU A 64 0.37 5.01 4.37
C LEU A 64 0.57 6.46 4.80
N VAL A 65 1.43 7.20 4.10
CA VAL A 65 1.66 8.63 4.37
C VAL A 65 0.36 9.41 4.12
N ARG A 66 -0.33 9.20 3.00
CA ARG A 66 -1.57 9.93 2.70
C ARG A 66 -2.68 9.66 3.73
N LEU A 67 -2.79 8.42 4.22
CA LEU A 67 -3.73 8.11 5.30
C LEU A 67 -3.37 8.81 6.61
N GLN A 68 -2.08 8.96 6.91
CA GLN A 68 -1.62 9.71 8.09
C GLN A 68 -1.95 11.20 7.97
N GLU A 69 -1.73 11.80 6.80
CA GLU A 69 -2.10 13.18 6.51
C GLU A 69 -3.59 13.42 6.68
N LEU A 70 -4.45 12.59 6.06
CA LEU A 70 -5.91 12.69 6.20
C LEU A 70 -6.37 12.55 7.66
N HIS A 71 -5.66 11.73 8.44
CA HIS A 71 -5.91 11.52 9.86
C HIS A 71 -5.48 12.74 10.71
N GLU A 72 -4.40 13.43 10.31
CA GLU A 72 -3.97 14.69 10.92
C GLU A 72 -4.89 15.85 10.55
N GLU A 73 -5.30 15.96 9.28
CA GLU A 73 -6.30 16.92 8.81
C GLU A 73 -7.62 16.76 9.60
N SER A 74 -8.09 15.53 9.78
CA SER A 74 -9.30 15.24 10.57
C SER A 74 -9.15 15.65 12.04
N ARG A 75 -7.96 15.47 12.64
CA ARG A 75 -7.67 15.92 14.01
C ARG A 75 -7.68 17.43 14.14
N GLN A 76 -7.06 18.14 13.18
CA GLN A 76 -7.04 19.60 13.15
C GLN A 76 -8.45 20.20 13.00
N LEU A 77 -9.34 19.49 12.29
CA LEU A 77 -10.73 19.89 12.08
C LEU A 77 -11.68 19.49 13.25
N GLY A 78 -11.17 18.87 14.32
CA GLY A 78 -11.99 18.45 15.46
C GLY A 78 -12.99 17.32 15.16
N LEU A 79 -12.80 16.61 14.05
CA LEU A 79 -13.65 15.48 13.66
C LEU A 79 -13.29 14.23 14.48
N PRO A 80 -14.25 13.31 14.71
CA PRO A 80 -13.97 12.04 15.38
C PRO A 80 -12.98 11.24 14.54
N VAL A 81 -11.83 10.96 15.14
CA VAL A 81 -10.68 10.37 14.47
C VAL A 81 -10.64 8.87 14.75
N PRO A 82 -10.72 7.99 13.72
CA PRO A 82 -10.54 6.55 13.92
C PRO A 82 -9.10 6.27 14.32
N LEU A 83 -8.87 5.32 15.25
CA LEU A 83 -7.57 4.99 15.83
C LEU A 83 -6.43 4.95 14.80
N PRO A 84 -5.21 5.41 15.17
CA PRO A 84 -4.06 5.41 14.26
C PRO A 84 -3.79 4.00 13.75
N TYR A 85 -3.63 3.87 12.43
CA TYR A 85 -3.18 2.64 11.78
C TYR A 85 -1.83 2.23 12.36
N ARG A 86 -1.82 1.25 13.27
CA ARG A 86 -0.57 0.71 13.78
C ARG A 86 -0.01 -0.23 12.72
N GLN A 87 1.27 -0.10 12.38
CA GLN A 87 1.99 -1.08 11.55
C GLN A 87 1.81 -2.53 12.07
N SER A 88 1.55 -2.70 13.38
CA SER A 88 1.25 -3.99 14.01
C SER A 88 -0.04 -4.65 13.53
N GLU A 89 -1.06 -3.90 13.10
CA GLU A 89 -2.32 -4.47 12.58
C GLU A 89 -2.15 -5.04 11.17
N PHE A 90 -1.15 -4.55 10.42
CA PHE A 90 -0.77 -5.15 9.15
C PHE A 90 -0.01 -6.48 9.32
N ASN A 91 0.70 -6.67 10.43
CA ASN A 91 1.49 -7.90 10.70
C ASN A 91 0.69 -9.01 11.40
N ALA A 92 -0.50 -8.72 11.93
CA ALA A 92 -1.26 -9.65 12.78
C ALA A 92 -2.23 -10.59 12.02
N VAL A 93 -2.23 -10.57 10.68
CA VAL A 93 -2.97 -11.53 9.87
C VAL A 93 -1.97 -12.26 9.00
N ALA A 94 -1.35 -13.29 9.57
CA ALA A 94 -0.56 -14.32 8.90
C ALA A 94 -1.20 -15.67 9.24
#